data_AF-A0A1V9ZFZ2-F1
#
_entry.id   AF-A0A1V9ZFZ2-F1
#
_cell.length_a   1.000
_cell.length_b   1.000
_cell.length_c   1.000
_cell.angle_alpha   90.00
_cell.angle_beta   90.00
_cell.angle_gamma   90.00
#
_symmetry.space_group_name_H-M   'P 1'
#
loop_
_entity.id
_entity.type
_entity.pdbx_description
1 polymer ?
#
loop_
_entity_poly.entity_id
_entity_poly.type
_entity_poly.pdbx_seq_one_letter_code
_entity_poly.pdbx_strand_id
1 'polypeptide(L)'
;MAMVHVPRAGEKRRRENGLMIQTAKRTRFLSDFDLEEMLYTLMTISEDLALLLNLSKDICQDKHCCNCNPSERIALYRKLKSIETALSQDERVSLPTIQSMCKDMYDVLKYLLEKHYTDFVKLGMDHLILAVRHQFVQYMMDYSLN
;
A
#
# COMPACT_ATOMS: atom_id res chain seq x y z
N MET A 1 -7.32 69.55 4.25
CA MET A 1 -6.21 69.48 5.23
C MET A 1 -6.72 68.68 6.42
N ALA A 2 -6.02 67.78 7.12
CA ALA A 2 -4.75 67.04 6.94
C ALA A 2 -4.79 65.88 7.99
N MET A 3 -4.06 64.76 7.94
CA MET A 3 -3.05 64.21 7.01
C MET A 3 -3.10 62.66 7.10
N VAL A 4 -2.31 61.92 6.30
CA VAL A 4 -2.17 60.44 6.45
C VAL A 4 -1.14 60.12 7.54
N HIS A 5 -1.40 59.12 8.39
CA HIS A 5 -0.33 58.43 9.11
C HIS A 5 -0.57 56.91 9.18
N VAL A 6 0.39 56.15 8.63
CA VAL A 6 0.50 54.69 8.77
C VAL A 6 1.71 54.38 9.66
N PRO A 7 1.56 53.50 10.67
CA PRO A 7 2.63 52.67 11.22
C PRO A 7 2.41 51.21 10.75
N ARG A 8 3.14 50.71 9.74
CA ARG A 8 4.52 50.17 9.75
C ARG A 8 4.65 48.83 10.50
N ALA A 9 5.18 47.83 9.80
CA ALA A 9 5.24 46.43 10.23
C ALA A 9 6.30 46.15 11.30
N GLY A 10 6.06 45.13 12.14
CA GLY A 10 7.06 44.60 13.08
C GLY A 10 6.48 43.80 14.26
N GLU A 11 6.49 42.47 14.14
CA GLU A 11 6.71 41.49 15.23
C GLU A 11 6.08 41.69 16.65
N LYS A 12 5.11 40.83 17.02
CA LYS A 12 5.40 39.56 17.73
C LYS A 12 4.15 38.75 18.14
N ARG A 13 4.17 37.47 17.76
CA ARG A 13 3.63 36.26 18.41
C ARG A 13 2.65 36.44 19.58
N ARG A 14 1.38 36.04 19.39
CA ARG A 14 0.75 34.95 20.16
C ARG A 14 -0.51 34.40 19.47
N ARG A 15 -0.35 33.31 18.70
CA ARG A 15 -1.44 32.38 18.35
C ARG A 15 -0.97 30.96 18.64
N GLU A 16 -0.83 30.66 19.93
CA GLU A 16 -0.87 29.30 20.44
C GLU A 16 -2.29 29.06 20.94
N ASN A 17 -2.98 28.17 20.23
CA ASN A 17 -4.24 27.47 20.52
C ASN A 17 -4.78 27.05 19.15
N GLY A 18 -4.80 25.77 18.78
CA GLY A 18 -4.49 24.60 19.59
C GLY A 18 -4.88 23.32 18.84
N LEU A 19 -4.77 23.32 17.52
CA LEU A 19 -4.85 22.09 16.72
C LEU A 19 -3.45 21.54 16.60
N MET A 20 -2.96 20.98 17.71
CA MET A 20 -1.98 19.92 17.58
C MET A 20 -2.63 18.84 16.73
N ILE A 21 -2.03 18.57 15.56
CA ILE A 21 -2.09 17.23 15.01
C ILE A 21 -1.40 16.36 16.05
N GLN A 22 -2.19 15.87 17.00
CA GLN A 22 -1.77 14.76 17.83
C GLN A 22 -1.62 13.59 16.86
N THR A 23 -0.39 13.40 16.38
CA THR A 23 0.16 12.07 16.13
C THR A 23 0.26 11.35 17.48
N ALA A 24 -0.88 11.23 18.16
CA ALA A 24 -1.09 10.26 19.19
C ALA A 24 -0.76 8.93 18.52
N LYS A 25 0.36 8.33 18.94
CA LYS A 25 0.61 6.92 18.72
C LYS A 25 -0.52 6.20 19.43
N ARG A 26 -1.64 6.03 18.72
CA ARG A 26 -2.78 5.22 19.14
C ARG A 26 -2.25 3.80 19.15
N THR A 27 -1.71 3.39 20.29
CA THR A 27 -1.79 2.00 20.72
C THR A 27 -3.26 1.65 20.92
N ARG A 28 -3.99 1.57 19.79
CA ARG A 28 -5.21 0.78 19.69
C ARG A 28 -4.77 -0.64 20.03
N PHE A 29 -5.25 -1.13 21.16
CA PHE A 29 -5.37 -2.57 21.32
C PHE A 29 -6.38 -2.99 20.25
N LEU A 30 -5.89 -3.69 19.22
CA LEU A 30 -6.76 -4.32 18.23
C LEU A 30 -7.61 -5.35 18.98
N SER A 31 -8.92 -5.31 18.77
CA SER A 31 -9.78 -6.42 19.17
C SER A 31 -9.51 -7.63 18.28
N ASP A 32 -9.94 -8.82 18.72
CA ASP A 32 -9.83 -10.03 17.89
C ASP A 32 -10.57 -9.86 16.54
N PHE A 33 -11.65 -9.07 16.50
CA PHE A 33 -12.37 -8.70 15.29
C PHE A 33 -11.55 -7.76 14.37
N ASP A 34 -10.89 -6.74 14.92
CA ASP A 34 -10.02 -5.85 14.12
C ASP A 34 -8.83 -6.64 13.54
N LEU A 35 -8.35 -7.68 14.26
CA LEU A 35 -7.31 -8.59 13.78
C LEU A 35 -7.82 -9.50 12.66
N GLU A 36 -9.02 -10.07 12.79
CA GLU A 36 -9.66 -10.89 11.76
C GLU A 36 -9.91 -10.09 10.47
N GLU A 37 -10.49 -8.88 10.57
CA GLU A 37 -10.69 -7.97 9.43
C GLU A 37 -9.35 -7.58 8.76
N MET A 38 -8.31 -7.34 9.56
CA MET A 38 -6.95 -7.06 9.07
C MET A 38 -6.34 -8.25 8.31
N LEU A 39 -6.55 -9.48 8.77
CA LEU A 39 -6.04 -10.68 8.08
C LEU A 39 -6.83 -11.00 6.80
N TYR A 40 -8.16 -10.86 6.81
CA TYR A 40 -8.98 -10.98 5.60
C TYR A 40 -8.60 -9.95 4.53
N THR A 41 -8.43 -8.68 4.92
CA THR A 41 -8.03 -7.62 3.99
C THR A 41 -6.65 -7.90 3.38
N LEU A 42 -5.70 -8.41 4.19
CA LEU A 42 -4.37 -8.81 3.73
C LEU A 42 -4.43 -9.97 2.73
N MET A 43 -5.30 -10.96 2.98
CA MET A 43 -5.54 -12.09 2.06
C MET A 43 -6.05 -11.58 0.70
N THR A 44 -7.11 -10.76 0.68
CA THR A 44 -7.70 -10.24 -0.57
C THR A 44 -6.68 -9.48 -1.42
N ILE A 45 -5.88 -8.60 -0.80
CA ILE A 45 -4.83 -7.86 -1.54
C ILE A 45 -3.75 -8.83 -2.06
N SER A 46 -3.41 -9.89 -1.31
CA SER A 46 -2.46 -10.92 -1.77
C SER A 46 -2.99 -11.69 -2.99
N GLU A 47 -4.26 -12.08 -2.97
CA GLU A 47 -4.93 -12.77 -4.08
C GLU A 47 -5.00 -11.88 -5.34
N ASP A 48 -5.40 -10.61 -5.19
CA ASP A 48 -5.43 -9.65 -6.30
C ASP A 48 -4.04 -9.39 -6.90
N LEU A 49 -3.00 -9.28 -6.06
CA LEU A 49 -1.61 -9.18 -6.53
C LEU A 49 -1.16 -10.45 -7.29
N ALA A 50 -1.63 -11.64 -6.88
CA ALA A 50 -1.33 -12.90 -7.58
C ALA A 50 -2.02 -12.96 -8.94
N LEU A 51 -3.27 -12.50 -9.03
CA LEU A 51 -4.00 -12.34 -10.30
C LEU A 51 -3.30 -11.35 -11.24
N LEU A 52 -2.86 -10.19 -10.73
CA LEU A 52 -2.10 -9.21 -11.52
C LEU A 52 -0.75 -9.74 -12.00
N LEU A 53 -0.03 -10.53 -11.19
CA LEU A 53 1.19 -11.22 -11.63
C LEU A 53 0.91 -12.25 -12.74
N ASN A 54 -0.21 -12.98 -12.67
CA ASN A 54 -0.63 -13.88 -13.74
C ASN A 54 -1.01 -13.13 -15.02
N LEU A 55 -1.76 -12.03 -14.94
CA LEU A 55 -2.04 -11.18 -16.10
C LEU A 55 -0.74 -10.62 -16.73
N SER A 56 0.23 -10.20 -15.91
CA SER A 56 1.54 -9.76 -16.41
C SER A 56 2.29 -10.88 -17.14
N LYS A 57 2.17 -12.14 -16.70
CA LYS A 57 2.73 -13.30 -17.41
C LYS A 57 2.13 -13.41 -18.81
N ASP A 58 0.82 -13.29 -18.93
CA ASP A 58 0.12 -13.52 -20.19
C ASP A 58 0.43 -12.37 -21.18
N ILE A 59 0.46 -11.12 -20.71
CA ILE A 59 0.96 -9.94 -21.46
C ILE A 59 2.40 -10.14 -21.99
N CYS A 60 3.26 -10.82 -21.22
CA CYS A 60 4.61 -11.14 -21.67
C CYS A 60 4.64 -12.23 -22.75
N GLN A 61 3.73 -13.21 -22.69
CA GLN A 61 3.63 -14.29 -23.67
C GLN A 61 3.07 -13.79 -25.01
N ASP A 62 2.12 -12.84 -24.97
CA ASP A 62 1.48 -12.24 -26.15
C ASP A 62 2.33 -11.13 -26.83
N LYS A 63 3.66 -11.15 -26.64
CA LYS A 63 4.66 -10.31 -27.33
C LYS A 63 4.63 -8.80 -27.06
N HIS A 64 4.30 -8.36 -25.84
CA HIS A 64 4.37 -6.93 -25.49
C HIS A 64 5.41 -6.53 -24.44
N CYS A 65 6.02 -7.46 -23.70
CA CYS A 65 7.00 -7.10 -22.67
C CYS A 65 8.45 -7.42 -23.04
N CYS A 66 9.32 -6.40 -23.00
CA CYS A 66 10.77 -6.54 -23.18
C CYS A 66 11.55 -6.70 -21.86
N ASN A 67 10.91 -6.39 -20.71
CA ASN A 67 11.58 -6.18 -19.43
C ASN A 67 11.18 -7.18 -18.32
N CYS A 68 10.35 -8.18 -18.62
CA CYS A 68 9.98 -9.22 -17.66
C CYS A 68 11.16 -10.16 -17.41
N ASN A 69 11.47 -10.38 -16.12
CA ASN A 69 12.31 -11.48 -15.69
C ASN A 69 11.41 -12.60 -15.14
N PRO A 70 11.25 -13.74 -15.84
CA PRO A 70 10.38 -14.82 -15.38
C PRO A 70 10.76 -15.37 -14.00
N SER A 71 12.05 -15.41 -13.67
CA SER A 71 12.54 -15.89 -12.37
C SER A 71 12.16 -14.97 -11.22
N GLU A 72 12.21 -13.65 -11.45
CA GLU A 72 11.77 -12.62 -10.49
C GLU A 72 10.26 -12.72 -10.26
N ARG A 73 9.47 -12.76 -11.34
CA ARG A 73 8.01 -12.94 -11.27
C ARG A 73 7.61 -14.23 -10.53
N ILE A 74 8.31 -15.35 -10.77
CA ILE A 74 8.07 -16.62 -10.08
C ILE A 74 8.44 -16.52 -8.59
N ALA A 75 9.53 -15.83 -8.23
CA ALA A 75 9.90 -15.62 -6.83
C ALA A 75 8.85 -14.77 -6.09
N LEU A 76 8.39 -13.69 -6.73
CA LEU A 76 7.29 -12.83 -6.24
C LEU A 76 5.98 -13.61 -6.06
N TYR A 77 5.60 -14.45 -7.03
CA TYR A 77 4.42 -15.31 -6.91
C TYR A 77 4.54 -16.31 -5.74
N ARG A 78 5.73 -16.89 -5.51
CA ARG A 78 5.96 -17.75 -4.33
C ARG A 78 5.81 -16.99 -3.01
N LYS A 79 6.22 -15.72 -2.93
CA LYS A 79 6.00 -14.89 -1.73
C LYS A 79 4.50 -14.83 -1.41
N LEU A 80 3.67 -14.43 -2.38
CA LEU A 80 2.21 -14.39 -2.20
C LEU A 80 1.63 -15.75 -1.79
N LYS A 81 2.05 -16.85 -2.44
CA LYS A 81 1.58 -18.19 -2.06
C LYS A 81 1.98 -18.58 -0.63
N SER A 82 3.13 -18.12 -0.13
CA SER A 82 3.52 -18.29 1.28
C SER A 82 2.65 -17.44 2.22
N ILE A 83 2.26 -16.22 1.83
CA ILE A 83 1.32 -15.37 2.58
C ILE A 83 -0.04 -16.08 2.68
N GLU A 84 -0.63 -16.46 1.54
CA GLU A 84 -1.90 -17.21 1.48
C GLU A 84 -1.87 -18.47 2.36
N THR A 85 -0.77 -19.23 2.32
CA THR A 85 -0.61 -20.46 3.12
C THR A 85 -0.57 -20.14 4.62
N ALA A 86 0.18 -19.11 5.02
CA ALA A 86 0.29 -18.69 6.42
C ALA A 86 -1.00 -18.04 6.96
N LEU A 87 -1.82 -17.45 6.10
CA LEU A 87 -3.14 -16.90 6.46
C LEU A 87 -4.26 -17.97 6.43
N SER A 88 -4.07 -19.06 5.69
CA SER A 88 -5.04 -20.19 5.63
C SER A 88 -4.84 -21.21 6.76
N GLN A 89 -3.69 -21.16 7.44
CA GLN A 89 -3.47 -21.90 8.68
C GLN A 89 -4.05 -21.05 9.81
N ASP A 90 -5.00 -21.62 10.57
CA ASP A 90 -5.75 -20.98 11.67
C ASP A 90 -4.87 -20.78 12.93
N GLU A 91 -3.67 -20.22 12.71
CA GLU A 91 -2.67 -19.91 13.71
C GLU A 91 -2.63 -18.40 13.95
N ARG A 92 -2.33 -17.99 15.18
CA ARG A 92 -2.27 -16.57 15.55
C ARG A 92 -1.06 -15.88 14.90
N VAL A 93 -1.27 -15.29 13.73
CA VAL A 93 -0.25 -14.54 12.99
C VAL A 93 0.24 -13.34 13.82
N SER A 94 1.55 -13.27 14.03
CA SER A 94 2.15 -12.18 14.81
C SER A 94 2.23 -10.88 14.01
N LEU A 95 2.13 -9.71 14.67
CA LEU A 95 2.27 -8.40 14.03
C LEU A 95 3.59 -8.26 13.22
N PRO A 96 4.77 -8.71 13.69
CA PRO A 96 5.98 -8.76 12.87
C PRO A 96 5.85 -9.63 11.61
N THR A 97 5.09 -10.73 11.67
CA THR A 97 4.79 -11.57 10.50
C THR A 97 3.96 -10.78 9.49
N ILE A 98 2.90 -10.10 9.93
CA ILE A 98 2.06 -9.23 9.08
C ILE A 98 2.91 -8.13 8.41
N GLN A 99 3.79 -7.47 9.16
CA GLN A 99 4.71 -6.48 8.61
C GLN A 99 5.68 -7.07 7.57
N SER A 100 6.07 -8.34 7.70
CA SER A 100 6.86 -9.04 6.67
C SER A 100 6.03 -9.33 5.42
N MET A 101 4.80 -9.83 5.59
CA MET A 101 3.84 -10.06 4.49
C MET A 101 3.58 -8.77 3.70
N CYS A 102 3.41 -7.64 4.40
CA CYS A 102 3.23 -6.32 3.77
C CYS A 102 4.44 -5.89 2.93
N LYS A 103 5.68 -6.17 3.37
CA LYS A 103 6.89 -5.89 2.60
C LYS A 103 6.96 -6.77 1.35
N ASP A 104 6.62 -8.04 1.48
CA ASP A 104 6.56 -8.98 0.36
C ASP A 104 5.50 -8.57 -0.67
N MET A 105 4.32 -8.11 -0.24
CA MET A 105 3.28 -7.56 -1.13
C MET A 105 3.70 -6.24 -1.77
N TYR A 106 4.41 -5.37 -1.04
CA TYR A 106 4.96 -4.14 -1.59
C TYR A 106 6.00 -4.41 -2.68
N ASP A 107 6.86 -5.43 -2.54
CA ASP A 107 7.79 -5.85 -3.60
C ASP A 107 7.04 -6.26 -4.88
N VAL A 108 5.92 -6.99 -4.75
CA VAL A 108 5.07 -7.35 -5.90
C VAL A 108 4.44 -6.13 -6.55
N LEU A 109 3.83 -5.25 -5.74
CA LEU A 109 3.18 -4.04 -6.21
C LEU A 109 4.17 -3.10 -6.91
N LYS A 110 5.38 -2.97 -6.36
CA LYS A 110 6.50 -2.25 -6.96
C LYS A 110 6.92 -2.88 -8.29
N TYR A 111 7.08 -4.21 -8.37
CA TYR A 111 7.42 -4.90 -9.61
C TYR A 111 6.37 -4.65 -10.71
N LEU A 112 5.08 -4.76 -10.38
CA LEU A 112 3.99 -4.47 -11.32
C LEU A 112 4.03 -3.01 -11.80
N LEU A 113 4.23 -2.06 -10.88
CA LEU A 113 4.31 -0.63 -11.19
C LEU A 113 5.54 -0.27 -12.05
N GLU A 114 6.72 -0.81 -11.74
CA GLU A 114 7.97 -0.48 -12.44
C GLU A 114 8.16 -1.23 -13.77
N LYS A 115 7.67 -2.48 -13.87
CA LYS A 115 7.93 -3.34 -15.05
C LYS A 115 6.76 -3.43 -16.03
N HIS A 116 5.52 -3.30 -15.54
CA HIS A 116 4.34 -3.67 -16.31
C HIS A 116 3.24 -2.60 -16.39
N TYR A 117 3.26 -1.55 -15.57
CA TYR A 117 2.21 -0.52 -15.56
C TYR A 117 1.89 0.04 -16.96
N THR A 118 2.93 0.37 -17.73
CA THR A 118 2.78 0.85 -19.12
C THR A 118 2.09 -0.16 -20.04
N ASP A 119 2.23 -1.46 -19.78
CA ASP A 119 1.57 -2.50 -20.57
C ASP A 119 0.10 -2.64 -20.18
N PHE A 120 -0.23 -2.55 -18.88
CA PHE A 120 -1.62 -2.47 -18.40
C PHE A 120 -2.33 -1.21 -18.94
N VAL A 121 -1.66 -0.05 -18.98
CA VAL A 121 -2.21 1.19 -19.58
C VAL A 121 -2.54 1.01 -21.06
N LYS A 122 -1.64 0.41 -21.86
CA LYS A 122 -1.91 0.13 -23.30
C LYS A 122 -3.15 -0.75 -23.52
N LEU A 123 -3.48 -1.59 -22.56
CA LEU A 123 -4.61 -2.52 -22.61
C LEU A 123 -5.86 -1.99 -21.88
N GLY A 124 -5.84 -0.77 -21.32
CA GLY A 124 -6.96 -0.19 -20.56
C GLY A 124 -7.22 -0.85 -19.20
N MET A 125 -6.25 -1.60 -18.67
CA MET A 125 -6.35 -2.39 -17.42
C MET A 125 -5.60 -1.75 -16.24
N ASP A 126 -5.06 -0.55 -16.39
CA ASP A 126 -4.32 0.18 -15.36
C ASP A 126 -5.12 0.42 -14.08
N HIS A 127 -6.44 0.59 -14.22
CA HIS A 127 -7.38 0.71 -13.11
C HIS A 127 -7.30 -0.45 -12.10
N LEU A 128 -6.94 -1.67 -12.54
CA LEU A 128 -6.77 -2.83 -11.66
C LEU A 128 -5.55 -2.66 -10.73
N ILE A 129 -4.40 -2.25 -11.27
CA ILE A 129 -3.20 -1.96 -10.46
C ILE A 129 -3.47 -0.78 -9.52
N LEU A 130 -4.17 0.26 -10.00
CA LEU A 130 -4.48 1.44 -9.21
C LEU A 130 -5.44 1.13 -8.04
N ALA A 131 -6.42 0.23 -8.23
CA ALA A 131 -7.33 -0.23 -7.18
C ALA A 131 -6.56 -0.98 -6.08
N VAL A 132 -5.77 -1.99 -6.44
CA VAL A 132 -4.96 -2.78 -5.50
C VAL A 132 -3.95 -1.90 -4.76
N ARG A 133 -3.31 -0.93 -5.46
CA ARG A 133 -2.44 0.06 -4.83
C ARG A 133 -3.19 0.92 -3.81
N HIS A 134 -4.40 1.35 -4.12
CA HIS A 134 -5.22 2.16 -3.20
C HIS A 134 -5.57 1.36 -1.95
N GLN A 135 -6.07 0.13 -2.12
CA GLN A 135 -6.44 -0.77 -1.03
C GLN A 135 -5.23 -1.08 -0.12
N PHE A 136 -4.07 -1.37 -0.69
CA PHE A 136 -2.83 -1.60 0.06
C PHE A 136 -2.38 -0.36 0.85
N VAL A 137 -2.40 0.83 0.25
CA VAL A 137 -2.04 2.07 0.95
C VAL A 137 -3.04 2.40 2.06
N GLN A 138 -4.34 2.21 1.82
CA GLN A 138 -5.39 2.41 2.83
C GLN A 138 -5.18 1.47 4.02
N TYR A 139 -4.97 0.19 3.77
CA TYR A 139 -4.62 -0.83 4.76
C TYR A 139 -3.40 -0.43 5.62
N MET A 140 -2.29 -0.03 4.98
CA MET A 140 -1.07 0.38 5.70
C MET A 140 -1.29 1.61 6.59
N MET A 141 -2.18 2.53 6.20
CA MET A 141 -2.56 3.70 7.01
C MET A 141 -3.45 3.31 8.19
N ASP A 142 -4.52 2.55 7.95
CA ASP A 142 -5.53 2.22 8.96
C ASP A 142 -4.94 1.40 10.12
N TYR A 143 -4.04 0.46 9.81
CA TYR A 143 -3.33 -0.36 10.80
C TYR A 143 -1.97 0.21 11.22
N SER A 144 -1.56 1.38 10.70
CA SER A 144 -0.30 2.07 11.04
C SER A 144 0.96 1.20 10.91
N LEU A 145 1.05 0.40 9.85
CA LEU A 145 2.08 -0.63 9.65
C LEU A 145 3.39 -0.10 9.01
N ASN A 146 3.57 1.23 8.98
CA ASN A 146 4.68 1.94 8.33
C ASN A 146 5.99 1.93 9.13
#